data_AF-A0A957XF46-F1
#
_entry.id   AF-A0A957XF46-F1
#
_cell.length_a   1.000
_cell.length_b   1.000
_cell.length_c   1.000
_cell.angle_alpha   90.00
_cell.angle_beta   90.00
_cell.angle_gamma   90.00
#
_symmetry.space_group_name_H-M   'P 1'
#
loop_
_entity.id
_entity.type
_entity.pdbx_description
1 polymer ?
#
loop_
_entity_poly.entity_id
_entity_poly.type
_entity_poly.pdbx_seq_one_letter_code
_entity_poly.pdbx_strand_id
1 'polypeptide(L)'
;MGNSHLHRLLSAALATEEIEISCQECYDALDSYAEQLLEGNDPEAQMPGVTQHLKQCFCCEHEFEALMVMLHEAAGASSTDP
;
A
#
# COMPACT_ATOMS: atom_id res chain seq x y z
N MET A 1 28.50 11.04 -11.30
CA MET A 1 27.23 10.42 -10.86
C MET A 1 27.53 9.14 -10.08
N GLY A 2 27.99 9.25 -8.83
CA GLY A 2 28.46 8.09 -8.04
C GLY A 2 27.84 7.91 -6.66
N ASN A 3 26.95 8.80 -6.21
CA ASN A 3 26.43 8.81 -4.82
C ASN A 3 24.93 8.45 -4.69
N SER A 4 24.19 8.31 -5.80
CA SER A 4 22.72 8.09 -5.77
C SER A 4 22.35 6.68 -5.30
N HIS A 5 23.08 5.66 -5.74
CA HIS A 5 22.81 4.27 -5.35
C HIS A 5 23.12 4.02 -3.87
N LEU A 6 24.20 4.61 -3.35
CA LEU A 6 24.55 4.53 -1.93
C LEU A 6 23.48 5.21 -1.07
N HIS A 7 23.00 6.39 -1.47
CA HIS A 7 21.92 7.06 -0.76
C HIS A 7 20.64 6.21 -0.74
N ARG A 8 20.27 5.60 -1.87
CA ARG A 8 19.09 4.71 -1.93
C ARG A 8 19.24 3.48 -1.03
N LEU A 9 20.41 2.84 -1.02
CA LEU A 9 20.68 1.69 -0.15
C LEU A 9 20.63 2.08 1.33
N LEU A 10 21.21 3.24 1.69
CA LEU A 10 21.19 3.73 3.06
C LEU A 10 19.77 4.12 3.50
N SER A 11 19.00 4.79 2.65
CA SER A 11 17.60 5.11 2.92
C SER A 11 16.76 3.86 3.13
N ALA A 12 16.94 2.83 2.30
CA ALA A 12 16.22 1.57 2.47
C ALA A 12 16.60 0.85 3.78
N ALA A 13 17.89 0.79 4.10
CA ALA A 13 18.35 0.17 5.34
C ALA A 13 17.86 0.90 6.60
N LEU A 14 17.84 2.24 6.57
CA LEU A 14 17.36 3.06 7.69
C LEU A 14 15.83 3.06 7.84
N ALA A 15 15.10 2.68 6.79
CA ALA A 15 13.64 2.60 6.82
C ALA A 15 13.13 1.23 7.31
N THR A 16 14.02 0.32 7.69
CA THR A 16 13.63 -1.00 8.24
C THR A 16 13.06 -0.87 9.65
N GLU A 17 12.11 -1.73 9.98
CA GLU A 17 11.49 -1.78 11.31
C GLU A 17 11.74 -3.15 11.99
N GLU A 18 11.55 -3.22 13.31
CA GLU A 18 11.73 -4.48 14.07
C GLU A 18 10.77 -5.59 13.60
N ILE A 19 9.58 -5.19 13.14
CA ILE A 19 8.55 -6.09 12.64
C ILE A 19 8.16 -5.61 11.24
N GLU A 20 8.48 -6.42 10.25
CA GLU A 20 8.09 -6.19 8.85
C GLU A 20 7.24 -7.36 8.37
N ILE A 21 6.21 -7.04 7.60
CA ILE A 21 5.40 -8.05 6.92
C ILE A 21 6.01 -8.37 5.55
N SER A 22 5.84 -9.61 5.12
CA SER A 22 6.19 -10.08 3.78
C SER A 22 5.23 -9.54 2.72
N CYS A 23 5.62 -9.64 1.44
CA CYS A 23 4.74 -9.32 0.32
C CYS A 23 3.44 -10.13 0.36
N GLN A 24 3.49 -11.40 0.77
CA GLN A 24 2.30 -12.25 0.85
C GLN A 24 1.35 -11.77 1.95
N GLU A 25 1.87 -11.47 3.14
CA GLU A 25 1.06 -10.94 4.24
C GLU A 25 0.48 -9.56 3.90
N CYS A 26 1.23 -8.73 3.16
CA CYS A 26 0.71 -7.47 2.63
C CYS A 26 -0.43 -7.74 1.65
N TYR A 27 -0.23 -8.65 0.69
CA TYR A 27 -1.22 -8.99 -0.33
C TYR A 27 -2.52 -9.52 0.26
N ASP A 28 -2.42 -10.41 1.25
CA ASP A 28 -3.56 -10.99 1.95
C ASP A 28 -4.35 -9.95 2.79
N ALA A 29 -3.76 -8.78 3.05
CA ALA A 29 -4.35 -7.69 3.84
C ALA A 29 -4.76 -6.47 2.99
N LEU A 30 -4.48 -6.48 1.67
CA LEU A 30 -4.70 -5.34 0.77
C LEU A 30 -6.17 -4.96 0.63
N ASP A 31 -7.06 -5.95 0.60
CA ASP A 31 -8.51 -5.76 0.52
C ASP A 31 -9.04 -4.99 1.73
N SER A 32 -8.69 -5.45 2.94
CA SER A 32 -9.07 -4.86 4.21
C SER A 32 -8.49 -3.46 4.39
N TYR A 33 -7.27 -3.22 3.86
CA TYR A 33 -6.64 -1.90 3.86
C TYR A 33 -7.39 -0.93 2.93
N ALA A 34 -7.77 -1.38 1.72
CA ALA A 34 -8.51 -0.59 0.75
C ALA A 34 -9.93 -0.27 1.23
N GLU A 35 -10.63 -1.23 1.84
CA GLU A 35 -11.96 -1.04 2.42
C GLU A 35 -11.94 0.05 3.49
N GLN A 36 -10.99 0.01 4.41
CA GLN A 36 -10.85 1.06 5.44
C GLN A 36 -10.64 2.45 4.85
N LEU A 37 -9.86 2.58 3.77
CA LEU A 37 -9.70 3.87 3.09
C LEU A 37 -11.01 4.36 2.47
N LEU A 38 -11.77 3.47 1.83
CA LEU A 38 -13.04 3.80 1.20
C LEU A 38 -14.12 4.18 2.23
N GLU A 39 -14.08 3.57 3.41
CA GLU A 39 -14.94 3.90 4.53
C GLU A 39 -14.55 5.21 5.25
N GLY A 40 -13.40 5.80 4.89
CA GLY A 40 -12.87 7.02 5.52
C GLY A 40 -12.23 6.78 6.89
N ASN A 41 -11.86 5.53 7.18
CA ASN A 41 -11.08 5.17 8.37
C ASN A 41 -9.59 5.54 8.16
N ASP A 42 -8.79 5.37 9.21
CA ASP A 42 -7.33 5.55 9.17
C ASP A 42 -6.62 4.18 9.23
N PRO A 43 -6.39 3.52 8.09
CA PRO A 43 -5.66 2.25 8.06
C PRO A 43 -4.16 2.43 8.25
N GLU A 44 -3.59 3.64 8.14
CA GLU A 44 -2.19 3.86 8.49
C GLU A 44 -1.96 3.66 9.99
N ALA A 45 -2.91 4.11 10.81
CA ALA A 45 -2.88 3.87 12.25
C ALA A 45 -3.24 2.42 12.64
N GLN A 46 -4.16 1.77 11.90
CA GLN A 46 -4.68 0.44 12.25
C GLN A 46 -3.86 -0.71 11.70
N MET A 47 -3.20 -0.51 10.56
CA MET A 47 -2.40 -1.52 9.85
C MET A 47 -1.03 -0.96 9.47
N PRO A 48 -0.23 -0.47 10.44
CA PRO A 48 1.02 0.24 10.16
C PRO A 48 2.03 -0.61 9.37
N GLY A 49 2.04 -1.93 9.55
CA GLY A 49 2.90 -2.85 8.78
C GLY A 49 2.56 -2.90 7.29
N VAL A 50 1.27 -2.81 6.93
CA VAL A 50 0.85 -2.74 5.52
C VAL A 50 1.27 -1.40 4.91
N THR A 51 1.01 -0.29 5.61
CA THR A 51 1.45 1.04 5.17
C THR A 51 2.95 1.12 4.98
N GLN A 52 3.74 0.56 5.90
CA GLN A 52 5.19 0.51 5.78
C GLN A 52 5.61 -0.29 4.54
N HIS A 53 5.04 -1.49 4.35
CA HIS A 53 5.38 -2.34 3.23
C HIS A 53 5.06 -1.68 1.88
N LEU A 54 3.89 -1.03 1.77
CA LEU A 54 3.52 -0.26 0.58
C LEU A 54 4.52 0.87 0.27
N LYS A 55 5.05 1.55 1.30
CA LYS A 55 6.06 2.62 1.14
C LYS A 55 7.43 2.08 0.69
N GLN A 56 7.72 0.79 0.87
CA GLN A 56 9.02 0.18 0.59
C GLN A 56 9.01 -0.72 -0.66
N CYS A 57 7.87 -1.35 -0.97
CA CYS A 57 7.72 -2.37 -2.01
C CYS A 57 6.92 -1.84 -3.19
N PHE A 58 7.63 -1.48 -4.26
CA PHE A 58 7.06 -1.00 -5.52
C PHE A 58 6.00 -1.95 -6.13
N CYS A 59 6.16 -3.27 -5.96
CA CYS A 59 5.19 -4.24 -6.49
C CYS A 59 3.85 -4.13 -5.75
N CYS A 60 3.88 -4.14 -4.41
CA CYS A 60 2.67 -4.05 -3.60
C CYS A 60 2.01 -2.68 -3.70
N GLU A 61 2.80 -1.60 -3.82
CA GLU A 61 2.29 -0.25 -4.11
C GLU A 61 1.49 -0.24 -5.42
N HIS A 62 2.05 -0.79 -6.50
CA HIS A 62 1.35 -0.84 -7.79
C HIS A 62 0.09 -1.71 -7.78
N GLU A 63 0.13 -2.85 -7.08
CA GLU A 63 -1.05 -3.70 -6.91
C GLU A 63 -2.16 -2.98 -6.14
N PHE A 64 -1.79 -2.25 -5.08
CA PHE A 64 -2.71 -1.43 -4.31
C PHE A 64 -3.30 -0.28 -5.14
N GLU A 65 -2.48 0.45 -5.90
CA GLU A 65 -2.96 1.50 -6.79
C GLU A 65 -3.97 0.97 -7.83
N ALA A 66 -3.65 -0.17 -8.46
CA ALA A 66 -4.53 -0.82 -9.42
C ALA A 66 -5.87 -1.23 -8.78
N LEU A 67 -5.82 -1.80 -7.57
CA LEU A 67 -7.01 -2.14 -6.79
C LEU A 67 -7.87 -0.91 -6.52
N MET A 68 -7.28 0.19 -6.04
CA MET A 68 -8.02 1.43 -5.75
C MET A 68 -8.65 2.05 -6.99
N VAL A 69 -7.99 2.00 -8.15
CA VAL A 69 -8.58 2.44 -9.43
C VAL A 69 -9.83 1.63 -9.74
N MET A 70 -9.75 0.30 -9.68
CA MET A 70 -10.88 -0.59 -9.96
C MET A 70 -12.04 -0.38 -8.98
N LEU A 71 -11.75 -0.20 -7.69
CA LEU A 71 -12.77 0.02 -6.67
C LEU A 71 -13.48 1.37 -6.84
N HIS A 72 -12.76 2.44 -7.17
CA HIS A 72 -13.38 3.73 -7.47
C HIS A 72 -14.25 3.70 -8.72
N GLU A 73 -13.82 2.98 -9.77
CA GLU A 73 -14.64 2.78 -10.97
C GLU A 73 -15.90 1.98 -10.65
N ALA A 74 -15.79 0.91 -9.86
CA ALA A 74 -16.93 0.10 -9.42
C ALA A 74 -17.91 0.89 -8.54
N ALA A 75 -17.39 1.72 -7.62
CA ALA A 75 -18.20 2.60 -6.79
C ALA A 75 -18.92 3.68 -7.62
N GLY A 76 -18.28 4.25 -8.64
CA GLY A 76 -18.92 5.19 -9.56
C GLY A 76 -19.99 4.55 -10.45
N ALA A 77 -19.76 3.32 -10.91
CA ALA A 77 -20.69 2.54 -11.72
C ALA A 77 -21.98 2.16 -10.95
N SER A 78 -21.93 2.12 -9.61
CA SER A 78 -23.09 1.83 -8.75
C SER A 78 -24.18 2.92 -8.73
N SER A 79 -23.98 4.04 -9.46
CA SER A 79 -24.93 5.18 -9.54
C SER A 79 -25.81 5.21 -10.80
N THR A 80 -25.72 4.21 -11.68
CA THR A 80 -26.61 4.08 -12.85
C THR A 80 -27.38 2.77 -12.80
N ASP A 81 -28.49 2.79 -12.08
CA ASP A 81 -29.54 1.76 -12.12
C ASP A 81 -30.62 2.17 -13.14
N PRO A 82 -31.04 1.30 -14.09
CA PRO A 82 -32.24 1.49 -14.92
C PRO A 82 -33.57 1.29 -14.17
#